data_AF-A0A2E4IDD1-F1
#
_entry.id   AF-A0A2E4IDD1-F1
#
_cell.length_a   1.000
_cell.length_b   1.000
_cell.length_c   1.000
_cell.angle_alpha   90.00
_cell.angle_beta   90.00
_cell.angle_gamma   90.00
#
_symmetry.space_group_name_H-M   'P 1'
#
loop_
_entity.id
_entity.type
_entity.pdbx_description
1 polymer ?
#
loop_
_entity_poly.entity_id
_entity_poly.type
_entity_poly.pdbx_seq_one_letter_code
_entity_poly.pdbx_strand_id
1 'polypeptide(L)' 'MSHPLLEDLTVLSEADLQERLSSISTKYWQTQNPDVRSQMLVIIDELKYELALRRSKPVENIDDDGDNSLDNLINIS' A
#
# COMPACT_ATOMS: atom_id res chain seq x y z
N MET A 1 2.64 3.44 -10.34
CA MET A 1 3.89 4.03 -10.88
C MET A 1 4.96 3.00 -10.59
N SER A 2 5.59 2.36 -11.59
CA SER A 2 6.55 1.28 -11.37
C SER A 2 7.91 1.84 -10.97
N HIS A 3 8.30 1.71 -9.70
CA HIS A 3 9.65 2.07 -9.28
C HIS A 3 10.68 1.04 -9.82
N PRO A 4 11.83 1.47 -10.40
CA PRO A 4 12.74 0.58 -11.14
C PRO A 4 13.44 -0.50 -10.29
N LEU A 5 13.45 -0.33 -8.96
CA LEU A 5 13.97 -1.32 -8.01
C LEU A 5 12.87 -2.15 -7.33
N LEU A 6 11.61 -1.90 -7.67
CA LEU A 6 10.48 -2.68 -7.18
C LEU A 6 10.10 -3.73 -8.22
N GLU A 7 10.15 -4.98 -7.80
CA GLU A 7 9.53 -6.07 -8.54
C GLU A 7 8.02 -5.78 -8.69
N ASP A 8 7.41 -6.40 -9.69
CA ASP A 8 5.99 -6.21 -9.98
C ASP A 8 5.13 -6.60 -8.76
N LEU A 9 4.63 -5.59 -8.05
CA LEU A 9 3.82 -5.74 -6.84
C LEU A 9 2.47 -6.42 -7.13
N THR A 10 2.04 -6.46 -8.40
CA THR A 10 0.79 -7.11 -8.80
C THR A 10 0.83 -8.63 -8.65
N VAL A 11 2.03 -9.23 -8.65
CA VAL A 11 2.23 -10.68 -8.53
C VAL A 11 2.18 -11.13 -7.05
N LEU A 12 2.40 -10.21 -6.12
CA LEU A 12 2.43 -10.51 -4.68
C LEU A 12 1.00 -10.61 -4.11
N SER A 13 0.77 -11.54 -3.18
CA SER A 13 -0.50 -11.61 -2.45
C SER A 13 -0.64 -10.44 -1.47
N GLU A 14 -1.85 -10.18 -0.97
CA GLU A 14 -2.04 -9.13 0.05
C GLU A 14 -1.21 -9.41 1.31
N ALA A 15 -1.09 -10.69 1.71
CA ALA A 15 -0.28 -11.10 2.85
C ALA A 15 1.21 -10.78 2.62
N ASP A 16 1.73 -11.08 1.42
CA ASP A 16 3.13 -10.80 1.08
C ASP A 16 3.42 -9.29 1.05
N LEU A 17 2.46 -8.48 0.58
CA LEU A 17 2.57 -7.02 0.58
C LEU A 17 2.64 -6.47 2.00
N GLN A 18 1.81 -6.97 2.92
CA GLN A 18 1.82 -6.58 4.32
C GLN A 18 3.11 -7.02 5.04
N GLU A 19 3.60 -8.23 4.76
CA GLU A 19 4.88 -8.71 5.30
C GLU A 19 6.05 -7.84 4.82
N ARG A 20 6.12 -7.57 3.51
CA ARG A 20 7.15 -6.68 2.94
C ARG A 20 7.07 -5.27 3.52
N LEU A 21 5.85 -4.72 3.68
CA LEU A 21 5.64 -3.41 4.30
C LEU A 21 6.18 -3.37 5.73
N SER A 22 5.90 -4.39 6.55
CA SER A 22 6.40 -4.50 7.92
C SER A 22 7.93 -4.60 7.96
N SER A 23 8.51 -5.43 7.09
CA SER A 23 9.96 -5.61 6.98
C SER A 23 10.68 -4.31 6.60
N ILE A 24 10.20 -3.61 5.57
CA ILE A 24 10.80 -2.35 5.11
C ILE A 24 10.60 -1.24 6.13
N SER A 25 9.43 -1.16 6.76
CA SER A 25 9.18 -0.19 7.85
C SER A 25 10.14 -0.39 9.02
N THR A 26 10.43 -1.65 9.38
CA THR A 26 11.42 -1.95 10.41
C THR A 26 12.83 -1.51 9.99
N LYS A 27 13.23 -1.84 8.76
CA LYS A 27 14.54 -1.47 8.20
C LYS A 27 14.72 0.05 8.06
N TYR A 28 13.65 0.78 7.77
CA TYR A 28 13.63 2.25 7.71
C TYR A 28 14.10 2.89 9.03
N TRP A 29 13.73 2.31 10.17
CA TRP A 29 14.16 2.80 11.49
C TRP A 29 15.55 2.30 11.88
N GLN A 30 16.04 1.22 11.26
CA GLN A 30 17.37 0.66 11.51
C GLN A 30 18.46 1.31 10.65
N THR A 31 18.11 1.83 9.47
CA THR A 31 19.09 2.45 8.57
C THR A 31 19.49 3.85 9.05
N GLN A 32 20.79 4.11 9.04
CA GLN A 32 21.36 5.44 9.31
C GLN A 32 21.62 6.22 8.02
N ASN A 33 21.54 5.56 6.86
CA ASN A 33 21.79 6.20 5.57
C ASN A 33 20.52 6.96 5.10
N PRO A 34 20.57 8.29 4.98
CA PRO A 34 19.40 9.10 4.63
C PRO A 34 18.92 8.87 3.19
N ASP A 35 19.82 8.60 2.24
CA ASP A 35 19.47 8.35 0.84
C ASP A 35 18.68 7.04 0.73
N VAL A 36 19.16 5.98 1.39
CA VAL A 36 18.45 4.69 1.47
C VAL A 36 17.09 4.86 2.16
N ARG A 37 17.04 5.70 3.20
CA ARG A 37 15.80 5.98 3.93
C ARG A 37 14.75 6.67 3.05
N SER A 38 15.18 7.58 2.16
CA SER A 38 14.29 8.22 1.18
C SER A 38 13.73 7.22 0.15
N GLN A 39 14.54 6.28 -0.32
CA GLN A 39 14.10 5.24 -1.25
C GLN A 39 13.12 4.27 -0.56
N MET A 40 13.38 3.90 0.69
CA MET A 40 12.47 3.09 1.49
C MET A 40 11.10 3.76 1.68
N LEU A 41 11.06 5.08 1.85
CA LEU A 41 9.81 5.85 1.94
C LEU A 41 8.96 5.69 0.68
N VAL A 42 9.58 5.85 -0.50
CA VAL A 42 8.88 5.67 -1.79
C VAL A 42 8.30 4.25 -1.89
N ILE A 43 9.08 3.23 -1.50
CA ILE A 43 8.62 1.84 -1.51
C ILE A 43 7.46 1.61 -0.52
N ILE A 44 7.54 2.17 0.69
CA ILE A 44 6.48 2.08 1.69
C ILE A 44 5.17 2.69 1.18
N ASP A 45 5.26 3.85 0.52
CA ASP A 45 4.10 4.53 -0.03
C ASP A 45 3.47 3.73 -1.18
N GLU A 46 4.28 3.13 -2.05
CA GLU A 46 3.80 2.29 -3.14
C GLU A 46 3.10 1.02 -2.62
N LEU A 47 3.67 0.36 -1.60
CA LEU A 47 3.05 -0.80 -0.94
C LEU A 47 1.71 -0.44 -0.28
N LYS A 48 1.63 0.70 0.41
CA LYS A 48 0.38 1.19 1.01
C LYS A 48 -0.66 1.53 -0.05
N TYR A 49 -0.24 2.15 -1.14
CA TYR A 49 -1.11 2.49 -2.25
C TYR A 49 -1.71 1.23 -2.88
N GLU A 50 -0.90 0.20 -3.15
CA GLU A 50 -1.37 -1.07 -3.70
C GLU A 50 -2.34 -1.78 -2.74
N LEU A 51 -2.05 -1.80 -1.44
CA LEU A 51 -2.95 -2.35 -0.43
C LEU A 51 -4.29 -1.58 -0.37
N ALA A 52 -4.25 -0.25 -0.42
CA ALA A 52 -5.44 0.58 -0.46
C ALA A 52 -6.24 0.34 -1.75
N LEU A 53 -5.56 0.24 -2.89
CA LEU A 53 -6.17 -0.04 -4.18
C LEU A 53 -6.91 -1.38 -4.14
N ARG A 54 -6.30 -2.43 -3.59
CA ARG A 54 -6.93 -3.76 -3.45
C ARG A 54 -8.15 -3.74 -2.55
N ARG A 55 -8.12 -2.97 -1.46
CA ARG A 55 -9.27 -2.80 -0.55
C ARG A 55 -10.38 -1.95 -1.15
N SER A 56 -10.01 -0.98 -1.99
CA SER A 56 -10.94 -0.07 -2.67
C SER A 56 -11.61 -0.72 -3.88
N LYS A 57 -11.06 -1.81 -4.43
CA LYS A 57 -11.74 -2.57 -5.47
C LYS A 57 -13.04 -3.11 -4.86
N PRO A 58 -14.21 -2.60 -5.31
CA PRO A 58 -15.47 -3.09 -4.78
C PRO A 58 -15.51 -4.58 -5.09
N VAL A 59 -15.82 -5.38 -4.06
CA VAL A 59 -16.26 -6.75 -4.28
C VAL A 59 -17.54 -6.60 -5.10
N GLU A 60 -17.43 -6.81 -6.42
CA GLU A 60 -18.54 -6.75 -7.39
C GLU A 60 -19.53 -7.93 -7.20
N ASN A 61 -19.67 -8.38 -5.95
CA ASN A 61 -20.60 -9.39 -5.45
C ASN A 61 -21.19 -8.91 -4.12
N ILE A 62 -21.63 -7.66 -4.06
CA ILE A 62 -22.66 -7.25 -3.11
C ILE A 62 -23.83 -6.82 -4.01
N ASP A 63 -24.53 -7.83 -4.49
CA ASP A 63 -25.91 -7.67 -4.90
C ASP A 63 -26.67 -7.00 -3.75
N ASP A 64 -27.29 -5.87 -4.10
CA ASP A 64 -28.44 -5.26 -3.44
C ASP A 64 -28.26 -4.57 -2.07
N ASP A 65 -28.81 -3.35 -2.03
CA ASP A 65 -29.16 -2.56 -0.85
C ASP A 65 -28.03 -1.98 0.03
N GLY A 66 -27.55 -0.83 -0.43
CA GLY A 66 -27.75 0.40 0.33
C GLY A 66 -26.94 0.57 1.61
N ASP A 67 -25.70 1.05 1.49
CA ASP A 67 -25.33 2.19 2.34
C ASP A 67 -24.19 3.00 1.73
N ASN A 68 -24.51 4.26 1.49
CA ASN A 68 -23.70 5.30 0.89
C ASN A 68 -22.75 5.87 1.97
N SER A 69 -21.96 5.01 2.61
CA SER A 69 -21.20 5.35 3.84
C SER A 69 -19.67 5.30 3.68
N LEU A 70 -19.14 4.80 2.56
CA LEU A 70 -17.68 4.59 2.40
C LEU A 70 -16.95 5.73 1.68
N ASP A 71 -17.66 6.68 1.06
CA ASP A 71 -17.04 7.83 0.36
C ASP A 71 -16.53 8.93 1.31
N ASN A 72 -16.76 8.80 2.63
CA ASN A 72 -16.50 9.88 3.59
C ASN A 72 -15.12 9.84 4.29
N LEU A 73 -14.18 9.02 3.82
CA LEU A 73 -12.84 8.89 4.43
C LEU A 73 -11.69 9.51 3.63
N ILE A 74 -11.98 10.25 2.55
CA ILE A 74 -10.99 11.12 1.90
C ILE A 74 -11.39 12.58 2.15
N ASN A 75 -11.33 12.98 3.41
CA ASN A 75 -11.36 14.39 3.80
C ASN A 75 -10.06 14.70 4.55
N ILE A 76 -8.97 14.87 3.80
CA ILE A 76 -7.78 15.53 4.31
C ILE A 76 -7.99 17.04 4.13
N SER A 77 -8.12 17.76 5.25
CA SER A 77 -8.10 19.23 5.30
C SER A 77 -6.68 19.76 5.23
#